data_AF-A0A645AMP5-F1
#
_entry.id   AF-A0A645AMP5-F1
#
_cell.length_a   1.000
_cell.length_b   1.000
_cell.length_c   1.000
_cell.angle_alpha   90.00
_cell.angle_beta   90.00
_cell.angle_gamma   90.00
#
_symmetry.space_group_name_H-M   'P 1'
#
loop_
_entity.id
_entity.type
_entity.pdbx_description
1 polymer ?
#
loop_
_entity_poly.entity_id
_entity_poly.type
_entity_poly.pdbx_seq_one_letter_code
_entity_poly.pdbx_strand_id
1 'polypeptide(L)'
;MKSGAFKSIGARFGLKKFHPNTHLYTDNTLKADFPGRIFSVHHIAGNTKEDFKSLKLGFPKANISVRNYPLSVEEYKKKSGIKDGGDFYIHALKANDNNFLNIISHRVNINSSD
;
A
#
# COMPACT_ATOMS: atom_id res chain seq x y z
N MET A 1 -20.59 7.67 -15.03
CA MET A 1 -19.57 8.41 -15.81
C MET A 1 -19.19 9.69 -15.07
N LYS A 2 -17.93 9.83 -14.65
CA LYS A 2 -17.23 11.12 -14.41
C LYS A 2 -15.73 10.82 -14.27
N SER A 3 -15.20 10.27 -15.35
CA SER A 3 -13.76 10.06 -15.59
C SER A 3 -13.20 11.41 -16.02
N GLY A 4 -12.47 12.10 -15.16
CA GLY A 4 -11.90 13.41 -15.53
C GLY A 4 -10.89 13.99 -14.55
N ALA A 5 -11.05 13.77 -13.25
CA ALA A 5 -10.13 14.31 -12.24
C ALA A 5 -8.85 13.46 -12.03
N PHE A 6 -8.74 12.29 -12.67
CA PHE A 6 -7.67 11.32 -12.39
C PHE A 6 -6.36 11.62 -13.13
N LYS A 7 -6.39 12.34 -14.27
CA LYS A 7 -5.16 12.71 -14.99
C LYS A 7 -4.46 13.92 -14.36
N SER A 8 -5.19 14.79 -13.69
CA SER A 8 -4.67 16.09 -13.24
C SER A 8 -3.82 16.02 -11.97
N ILE A 9 -4.04 15.03 -11.09
CA ILE A 9 -3.28 14.88 -9.85
C ILE A 9 -1.86 14.36 -10.13
N GLY A 10 -1.70 13.43 -11.08
CA GLY A 10 -0.38 12.90 -11.47
C GLY A 10 0.51 13.93 -12.17
N ALA A 11 -0.09 14.79 -13.00
CA ALA A 11 0.65 15.83 -13.71
C ALA A 11 1.04 17.03 -12.82
N ARG A 12 0.23 17.36 -11.81
CA ARG A 12 0.47 18.54 -10.95
C ARG A 12 1.51 18.30 -9.85
N PHE A 13 1.84 17.06 -9.54
CA PHE A 13 2.70 16.69 -8.41
C PHE A 13 3.92 15.82 -8.76
N GLY A 14 4.13 15.43 -10.02
CA GLY A 14 5.28 14.58 -10.39
C GLY A 14 5.17 13.13 -9.87
N LEU A 15 3.95 12.72 -9.50
CA LEU A 15 3.65 11.46 -8.84
C LEU A 15 3.49 10.32 -9.85
N LYS A 16 4.42 9.36 -9.84
CA LYS A 16 4.30 8.11 -10.61
C LYS A 16 3.11 7.30 -10.08
N LYS A 17 2.13 7.05 -10.94
CA LYS A 17 1.02 6.14 -10.63
C LYS A 17 1.52 4.70 -10.61
N PHE A 18 1.13 3.94 -9.57
CA PHE A 18 1.45 2.51 -9.50
C PHE A 18 0.69 1.70 -10.56
N HIS A 19 -0.58 2.03 -10.82
CA HIS A 19 -1.43 1.47 -11.91
C HIS A 19 -2.66 2.38 -12.13
N PRO A 20 -3.23 2.49 -13.34
CA PRO A 20 -4.40 3.34 -13.62
C PRO A 20 -5.67 3.07 -12.78
N ASN A 21 -5.80 1.87 -12.20
CA ASN A 21 -6.94 1.44 -11.37
C ASN A 21 -6.63 1.43 -9.86
N THR A 22 -5.42 1.83 -9.47
CA THR A 22 -4.98 1.83 -8.09
C THR A 22 -4.90 3.28 -7.64
N HIS A 23 -5.85 3.73 -6.84
CA HIS A 23 -5.89 5.08 -6.25
C HIS A 23 -4.81 5.25 -5.15
N LEU A 24 -3.57 4.82 -5.44
CA LEU A 24 -2.39 5.02 -4.61
C LEU A 24 -1.46 5.99 -5.35
N TYR A 25 -1.09 7.05 -4.65
CA TYR A 25 -0.17 8.09 -5.13
C TYR A 25 1.08 8.02 -4.25
N THR A 26 2.27 7.99 -4.85
CA THR A 26 3.56 7.84 -4.14
C THR A 26 4.50 8.97 -4.51
N ASP A 27 4.92 9.79 -3.54
CA ASP A 27 5.93 10.85 -3.70
C ASP A 27 7.14 10.54 -2.82
N ASN A 28 8.31 11.09 -3.18
CA ASN A 28 9.45 11.12 -2.26
C ASN A 28 9.32 12.26 -1.24
N THR A 29 8.43 13.23 -1.49
CA THR A 29 8.23 14.41 -0.65
C THR A 29 6.90 14.31 0.10
N LEU A 30 6.94 14.38 1.43
CA LEU A 30 5.72 14.34 2.25
C LEU A 30 4.85 15.58 1.96
N LYS A 31 3.67 15.36 1.36
CA LYS A 31 2.67 16.41 1.11
C LYS A 31 1.70 16.45 2.28
N ALA A 32 2.05 17.22 3.31
CA ALA A 32 1.24 17.36 4.53
C ALA A 32 -0.21 17.82 4.26
N ASP A 33 -0.43 18.55 3.18
CA ASP A 33 -1.73 19.11 2.78
C ASP A 33 -2.66 18.11 2.06
N PHE A 34 -2.29 16.83 1.94
CA PHE A 34 -3.10 15.85 1.21
C PHE A 34 -4.39 15.51 2.00
N PRO A 35 -5.59 15.77 1.45
CA PRO A 35 -6.85 15.41 2.11
C PRO A 35 -7.04 13.89 2.03
N GLY A 36 -6.51 13.16 3.02
CA GLY A 36 -6.60 11.71 3.08
C GLY A 36 -5.67 11.09 4.12
N ARG A 37 -5.50 9.77 4.03
CA ARG A 37 -4.54 9.04 4.86
C ARG A 37 -3.20 9.00 4.14
N ILE A 38 -2.16 9.48 4.81
CA ILE A 38 -0.78 9.38 4.31
C ILE A 38 -0.12 8.17 4.95
N PHE A 39 0.61 7.44 4.12
CA PHE A 39 1.38 6.28 4.52
C PHE A 39 2.82 6.46 4.09
N SER A 40 3.75 6.11 4.96
CA SER A 40 5.18 6.04 4.63
C SER A 40 5.55 4.59 4.37
N VAL A 41 6.15 4.34 3.21
CA VAL A 41 6.57 2.99 2.80
C VAL A 41 7.80 2.61 3.63
N HIS A 42 7.67 1.53 4.39
CA HIS A 42 8.77 0.99 5.18
C HIS A 42 9.51 -0.11 4.42
N HIS A 43 8.80 -1.00 3.74
CA HIS A 43 9.39 -2.15 3.08
C HIS A 43 8.55 -2.59 1.88
N ILE A 44 9.16 -3.27 0.92
CA ILE A 44 8.47 -3.93 -0.19
C ILE A 44 8.94 -5.38 -0.23
N ALA A 45 8.01 -6.33 -0.20
CA ALA A 45 8.30 -7.75 -0.30
C ALA A 45 7.62 -8.36 -1.53
N GLY A 46 8.17 -9.47 -2.01
CA GLY A 46 7.59 -10.26 -3.09
C GLY A 46 6.40 -11.09 -2.61
N ASN A 47 6.00 -12.07 -3.43
CA ASN A 47 4.88 -12.99 -3.16
C ASN A 47 5.33 -14.45 -3.05
N THR A 48 6.58 -14.71 -2.68
CA THR A 48 7.08 -16.08 -2.48
C THR A 48 6.71 -16.59 -1.07
N LYS A 49 6.84 -17.90 -0.84
CA LYS A 49 6.62 -18.49 0.49
C LYS A 49 7.61 -17.95 1.53
N GLU A 50 8.83 -17.62 1.10
CA GLU A 50 9.86 -17.05 1.95
C GLU A 50 9.53 -15.60 2.33
N ASP A 51 9.06 -14.80 1.36
CA ASP A 51 8.55 -13.44 1.63
C ASP A 51 7.47 -13.46 2.71
N PHE A 52 6.48 -14.37 2.61
CA PHE A 52 5.42 -14.47 3.62
C PHE A 52 5.93 -14.84 5.01
N LYS A 53 6.95 -15.71 5.10
CA LYS A 53 7.58 -16.04 6.39
C LYS A 53 8.29 -14.82 6.98
N SER A 54 9.08 -14.11 6.17
CA SER A 54 9.78 -12.90 6.57
C SER A 54 8.81 -11.79 6.98
N LEU A 55 7.72 -11.60 6.21
CA LEU A 55 6.64 -10.67 6.52
C LEU A 55 5.99 -11.00 7.87
N LYS A 56 5.68 -12.27 8.12
CA LYS A 56 5.08 -12.69 9.39
C LYS A 56 6.02 -12.51 10.58
N LEU A 57 7.32 -12.76 10.39
CA LEU A 57 8.33 -12.59 11.44
C LEU A 57 8.56 -11.10 11.76
N GLY A 58 8.66 -10.24 10.75
CA GLY A 58 8.87 -8.80 10.94
C GLY A 58 7.59 -8.04 11.32
N PHE A 59 6.44 -8.45 10.79
CA PHE A 59 5.15 -7.79 10.94
C PHE A 59 4.06 -8.81 11.32
N PRO A 60 4.09 -9.37 12.55
CA PRO A 60 3.15 -10.40 12.98
C PRO A 60 1.70 -9.91 13.09
N LYS A 61 1.51 -8.59 13.20
CA LYS A 61 0.23 -7.89 13.16
C LYS A 61 0.31 -6.75 12.14
N ALA A 62 -0.59 -6.75 11.16
CA ALA A 62 -0.75 -5.62 10.24
C ALA A 62 -2.19 -5.51 9.72
N ASN A 63 -2.58 -4.29 9.38
CA ASN A 63 -3.81 -4.01 8.65
C ASN A 63 -3.63 -4.38 7.18
N ILE A 64 -4.36 -5.40 6.72
CA ILE A 64 -4.19 -5.94 5.37
C ILE A 64 -5.23 -5.34 4.43
N SER A 65 -4.76 -4.86 3.28
CA SER A 65 -5.61 -4.49 2.16
C SER A 65 -5.08 -5.11 0.88
N VAL A 66 -5.99 -5.72 0.12
CA VAL A 66 -5.66 -6.31 -1.19
C VAL A 66 -6.30 -5.47 -2.29
N ARG A 67 -5.58 -5.23 -3.38
CA ARG A 67 -6.04 -4.48 -4.56
C ARG A 67 -5.46 -5.09 -5.82
N ASN A 68 -6.32 -5.46 -6.78
CA ASN A 68 -5.89 -6.12 -8.01
C ASN A 68 -4.99 -7.36 -7.75
N TYR A 69 -5.35 -8.16 -6.74
CA TYR A 69 -4.60 -9.32 -6.27
C TYR A 69 -5.47 -10.58 -6.44
N PRO A 70 -4.89 -11.77 -6.73
CA PRO A 70 -5.63 -13.00 -6.99
C PRO A 70 -6.32 -13.58 -5.76
N LEU A 71 -5.97 -13.11 -4.56
CA LEU A 71 -6.51 -13.58 -3.29
C LEU A 71 -7.39 -12.51 -2.65
N SER A 72 -8.45 -12.96 -1.99
CA SER A 72 -9.24 -12.13 -1.10
C SER A 72 -8.46 -11.75 0.16
N VAL A 73 -8.89 -10.72 0.89
CA VAL A 73 -8.24 -10.30 2.17
C VAL A 73 -8.15 -11.46 3.16
N GLU A 74 -9.21 -12.26 3.28
CA GLU A 74 -9.27 -13.41 4.19
C GLU A 74 -8.31 -14.53 3.78
N GLU A 75 -8.24 -14.85 2.48
CA GLU A 75 -7.32 -15.85 1.96
C GLU A 75 -5.87 -15.40 2.12
N TYR A 76 -5.59 -14.12 1.88
CA TYR A 76 -4.28 -13.54 2.13
C TYR A 76 -3.89 -13.65 3.61
N LYS A 77 -4.81 -13.34 4.54
CA LYS A 77 -4.59 -13.48 5.99
C LYS A 77 -4.26 -14.92 6.37
N LYS A 78 -5.02 -15.89 5.86
CA LYS A 78 -4.75 -17.32 6.08
C LYS A 78 -3.40 -17.76 5.54
N LYS A 79 -3.04 -17.31 4.33
CA LYS A 79 -1.77 -17.67 3.66
C LYS A 79 -0.55 -17.04 4.32
N SER A 80 -0.62 -15.76 4.66
CA SER A 80 0.47 -15.02 5.32
C SER A 80 0.61 -15.39 6.80
N GLY A 81 -0.49 -15.78 7.46
CA GLY A 81 -0.52 -16.03 8.90
C GLY A 81 -0.33 -14.77 9.75
N ILE A 82 -0.47 -13.59 9.14
CA ILE A 82 -0.39 -12.27 9.78
C ILE A 82 -1.75 -11.96 10.39
N LYS A 83 -1.74 -11.53 11.66
CA LYS A 83 -2.95 -11.15 12.38
C LYS A 83 -3.37 -9.73 11.99
N ASP A 84 -4.67 -9.46 12.07
CA ASP A 84 -5.21 -8.13 11.82
C ASP A 84 -4.84 -7.15 12.95
N GLY A 85 -4.70 -5.86 12.62
CA GLY A 85 -4.39 -4.78 13.56
C GLY A 85 -2.90 -4.40 13.63
N GLY A 86 -2.55 -3.55 14.59
CA GLY A 86 -1.20 -2.97 14.73
C GLY A 86 -1.02 -1.67 13.94
N ASP A 87 0.20 -1.13 13.96
CA ASP A 87 0.55 0.16 13.36
C ASP A 87 0.95 0.07 11.89
N PHE A 88 1.25 -1.15 11.44
CA PHE A 88 1.65 -1.43 10.06
C PHE A 88 0.45 -1.75 9.18
N TYR A 89 0.59 -1.39 7.92
CA TYR A 89 -0.36 -1.62 6.84
C TYR A 89 0.34 -2.38 5.74
N ILE A 90 -0.24 -3.50 5.31
CA ILE A 90 0.23 -4.29 4.18
C ILE A 90 -0.75 -4.08 3.03
N HIS A 91 -0.24 -3.51 1.95
CA HIS A 91 -0.96 -3.35 0.71
C HIS A 91 -0.46 -4.40 -0.28
N ALA A 92 -1.24 -5.48 -0.46
CA ALA A 92 -0.93 -6.51 -1.44
C ALA A 92 -1.56 -6.13 -2.79
N LEU A 93 -0.73 -5.95 -3.80
CA LEU A 93 -1.18 -5.50 -5.12
C LEU A 93 -0.35 -6.07 -6.27
N LYS A 94 -0.96 -6.12 -7.45
CA LYS A 94 -0.26 -6.46 -8.69
C LYS A 94 0.36 -5.21 -9.31
N ALA A 95 1.67 -5.24 -9.51
CA ALA A 95 2.44 -4.20 -10.19
C ALA A 95 2.27 -4.28 -11.72
N ASN A 96 2.65 -3.22 -12.44
CA ASN A 96 2.56 -3.14 -13.90
C ASN A 96 3.33 -4.26 -14.62
N ASP A 97 4.38 -4.79 -13.99
CA ASP A 97 5.21 -5.88 -14.50
C ASP A 97 4.58 -7.28 -14.32
N ASN A 98 3.26 -7.36 -14.08
CA ASN A 98 2.51 -8.56 -13.70
C ASN A 98 2.94 -9.25 -12.39
N ASN A 99 3.93 -8.73 -11.68
CA ASN A 99 4.40 -9.24 -10.41
C ASN A 99 3.51 -8.82 -9.23
N PHE A 100 3.39 -9.70 -8.24
CA PHE A 100 2.64 -9.46 -7.01
C PHE A 100 3.57 -8.94 -5.93
N LEU A 101 3.24 -7.77 -5.37
CA LEU A 101 4.04 -7.09 -4.36
C LEU A 101 3.22 -6.86 -3.09
N ASN A 102 3.93 -6.88 -1.97
CA ASN A 102 3.44 -6.56 -0.65
C ASN A 102 4.15 -5.29 -0.18
N ILE A 103 3.44 -4.17 -0.14
CA ILE A 103 3.98 -2.90 0.33
C ILE A 103 3.64 -2.77 1.81
N ILE A 104 4.67 -2.79 2.65
CA ILE A 104 4.55 -2.52 4.07
C ILE A 104 4.71 -1.02 4.28
N SER A 105 3.76 -0.43 4.98
CA SER A 105 3.76 0.98 5.30
C SER A 105 3.26 1.23 6.70
N HIS A 106 3.58 2.38 7.27
CA HIS A 106 2.97 2.85 8.51
C HIS A 106 2.20 4.14 8.23
N ARG A 107 1.12 4.34 8.96
CA ARG A 107 0.33 5.57 8.84
C ARG A 107 1.15 6.73 9.39
N VAL A 108 1.32 7.77 8.58
CA VAL A 108 1.91 9.03 9.04
C VAL A 108 0.79 9.87 9.62
N ASN A 109 0.89 10.18 10.92
CA ASN A 109 0.06 11.19 11.54
C ASN A 109 0.74 12.53 11.32
N ILE A 110 0.15 13.33 10.43
CA ILE A 110 0.53 14.71 10.25
C ILE A 110 -0.14 15.45 11.41
N ASN A 111 0.52 15.50 12.55
CA ASN A 111 0.11 16.43 13.59
C ASN A 111 0.44 17.81 13.05
N SER A 112 -0.61 18.55 12.66
CA SER A 112 -0.53 20.00 12.48
C SER A 112 0.05 20.57 13.78
N SER A 113 1.36 20.76 13.78
CA SER A 113 2.05 21.48 14.84
C SER A 113 1.99 22.93 14.40
N ASP A 114 1.11 23.65 15.10
CA ASP A 114 1.03 25.10 15.33
C ASP A 114 1.71 26.04 14.30
#